data_AF-A0A2H3IF15-F1
#
_entry.id   AF-A0A2H3IF15-F1
#
_cell.length_a   1.000
_cell.length_b   1.000
_cell.length_c   1.000
_cell.angle_alpha   90.00
_cell.angle_beta   90.00
_cell.angle_gamma   90.00
#
_symmetry.space_group_name_H-M   'P 1'
#
loop_
_entity.id
_entity.type
_entity.pdbx_description
1 polymer ?
#
loop_
_entity_poly.entity_id
_entity_poly.type
_entity_poly.pdbx_seq_one_letter_code
_entity_poly.pdbx_strand_id
1 'polypeptide(L)'
;MHGDGPEVVGNNLNNVTRFLAPVLIIATWGENLNRELGEDLAQEHRSKGRNVIFAPTIKIVRNPLWGRARESMSKDPFLTSRMTVGV
;
A
#
# COMPACT_ATOMS: atom_id res chain seq x y z
N MET A 1 -7.91 -13.86 10.33
CA MET A 1 -7.71 -12.56 11.02
C MET A 1 -7.26 -11.53 9.98
N HIS A 2 -7.58 -10.24 10.16
CA HIS A 2 -7.12 -9.18 9.25
C HIS A 2 -5.70 -8.68 9.63
N GLY A 3 -4.99 -8.02 8.72
CA GLY A 3 -3.80 -7.22 9.02
C GLY A 3 -3.96 -5.79 8.50
N ASP A 4 -3.58 -4.80 9.30
CA ASP A 4 -3.44 -3.44 8.79
C ASP A 4 -2.29 -3.36 7.79
N GLY A 5 -2.45 -2.50 6.79
CA GLY A 5 -1.43 -2.07 5.83
C GLY A 5 -1.44 -0.53 5.75
N PRO A 6 -0.94 0.10 4.67
CA PRO A 6 -0.53 -0.48 3.39
C PRO A 6 0.96 -0.84 3.25
N GLU A 7 1.84 -0.38 4.14
CA GLU A 7 3.29 -0.60 3.99
C GLU A 7 3.90 -1.70 4.88
N VAL A 8 3.12 -2.36 5.74
CA VAL A 8 3.62 -3.30 6.74
C VAL A 8 2.52 -4.24 7.20
N VAL A 9 2.86 -5.44 7.67
CA VAL A 9 1.91 -6.28 8.40
C VAL A 9 1.67 -5.69 9.79
N GLY A 10 0.54 -5.01 9.98
CA GLY A 10 0.17 -4.37 11.24
C GLY A 10 -0.26 -5.34 12.36
N ASN A 11 -0.88 -4.78 13.41
CA ASN A 11 -1.36 -5.47 14.62
C ASN A 11 -0.27 -5.92 15.60
N ASN A 12 0.76 -5.07 15.79
CA ASN A 12 1.82 -5.24 16.78
C ASN A 12 2.58 -6.57 16.66
N LEU A 13 2.83 -7.00 15.43
CA LEU A 13 3.58 -8.22 15.12
C LEU A 13 5.08 -7.92 15.06
N ASN A 14 5.88 -8.87 15.56
CA ASN A 14 7.34 -8.81 15.51
C ASN A 14 7.89 -9.43 14.22
N ASN A 15 9.09 -8.99 13.84
CA ASN A 15 9.84 -9.47 12.68
C ASN A 15 9.02 -9.34 11.39
N VAL A 16 8.66 -8.11 11.05
CA VAL A 16 7.88 -7.74 9.86
C VAL A 16 8.72 -6.84 8.95
N THR A 17 8.54 -6.97 7.64
CA THR A 17 9.16 -6.10 6.65
C THR A 17 8.34 -4.83 6.54
N ARG A 18 9.04 -3.68 6.49
CA ARG A 18 8.42 -2.40 6.19
C ARG A 18 8.73 -2.05 4.74
N PHE A 19 7.72 -2.13 3.89
CA PHE A 19 7.78 -1.78 2.48
C PHE A 19 7.78 -0.25 2.30
N LEU A 20 7.97 0.17 1.05
CA LEU A 20 7.91 1.57 0.68
C LEU A 20 6.50 2.13 0.90
N ALA A 21 6.43 3.41 1.28
CA ALA A 21 5.16 4.11 1.37
C ALA A 21 4.47 4.18 -0.01
N PRO A 22 3.13 4.04 -0.09
CA PRO A 22 2.38 4.12 -1.35
C PRO A 22 2.72 5.34 -2.22
N VAL A 23 2.94 6.51 -1.61
CA VAL A 23 3.34 7.74 -2.32
C VAL A 23 4.69 7.64 -3.04
N LEU A 24 5.61 6.79 -2.55
CA LEU A 24 6.90 6.54 -3.20
C LEU A 24 6.76 5.56 -4.35
N ILE A 25 5.91 4.55 -4.21
CA ILE A 25 5.68 3.54 -5.25
C ILE A 25 4.98 4.16 -6.46
N ILE A 26 3.94 4.96 -6.25
CA ILE A 26 3.29 5.71 -7.34
C ILE A 26 4.21 6.69 -8.03
N ALA A 27 5.21 7.25 -7.33
CA ALA A 27 6.19 8.15 -7.92
C ALA A 27 7.12 7.44 -8.94
N THR A 28 7.16 6.11 -8.95
CA THR A 28 7.88 5.32 -9.98
C THR A 28 7.10 5.19 -11.29
N TRP A 29 5.78 5.40 -11.27
CA TRP A 29 4.86 5.14 -12.39
C TRP A 29 4.96 3.70 -12.97
N GLY A 30 5.55 2.77 -12.21
CA GLY A 30 5.76 1.39 -12.62
C GLY A 30 4.67 0.46 -12.09
N GLU A 31 3.66 0.17 -12.91
CA GLU A 31 2.57 -0.75 -12.55
C GLU A 31 3.08 -2.14 -12.15
N ASN A 32 4.09 -2.66 -12.88
CA ASN A 32 4.70 -3.97 -12.59
C ASN A 32 5.40 -4.01 -11.23
N LEU A 33 6.13 -2.94 -10.87
CA LEU A 33 6.83 -2.85 -9.59
C LEU A 33 5.82 -2.81 -8.44
N ASN A 34 4.70 -2.09 -8.62
CA ASN A 34 3.65 -2.04 -7.60
C ASN A 34 2.99 -3.40 -7.39
N ARG A 35 2.77 -4.16 -8.48
CA ARG A 35 2.24 -5.53 -8.41
C ARG A 35 3.18 -6.47 -7.65
N GLU A 36 4.47 -6.45 -7.98
CA GLU A 36 5.49 -7.27 -7.30
C GLU A 36 5.54 -6.97 -5.80
N LEU A 37 5.53 -5.69 -5.43
CA LEU A 37 5.47 -5.27 -4.03
C LEU A 37 4.18 -5.74 -3.34
N GLY A 38 3.04 -5.71 -4.03
CA GLY A 38 1.76 -6.22 -3.54
C GLY A 38 1.78 -7.72 -3.29
N GLU A 39 2.41 -8.49 -4.18
CA GLU A 39 2.61 -9.93 -4.03
C GLU A 39 3.48 -10.26 -2.81
N ASP A 40 4.58 -9.53 -2.61
CA ASP A 40 5.46 -9.69 -1.45
C ASP A 40 4.76 -9.34 -0.13
N LEU A 41 4.02 -8.23 -0.11
CA LEU A 41 3.22 -7.82 1.04
C LEU A 41 2.17 -8.89 1.37
N ALA A 42 1.47 -9.42 0.36
CA ALA A 42 0.48 -10.48 0.54
C ALA A 42 1.10 -11.78 1.08
N GLN A 43 2.29 -12.16 0.61
CA GLN A 43 3.03 -13.31 1.12
C GLN A 43 3.38 -13.12 2.60
N GLU A 44 3.85 -11.94 2.98
CA GLU A 44 4.17 -11.65 4.37
C GLU A 44 2.93 -11.71 5.27
N HIS A 45 1.82 -11.09 4.85
CA HIS A 45 0.54 -11.18 5.56
C HIS A 45 0.09 -12.63 5.75
N ARG A 46 0.15 -13.47 4.70
CA ARG A 46 -0.17 -14.90 4.81
C ARG A 46 0.74 -15.63 5.78
N SER A 47 2.05 -15.37 5.74
CA SER A 47 3.03 -15.99 6.64
C SER A 47 2.72 -15.70 8.13
N LYS A 48 2.08 -14.56 8.40
CA LYS A 48 1.64 -14.13 9.75
C LYS A 48 0.18 -14.50 10.06
N GLY A 49 -0.46 -15.36 9.24
CA GLY A 49 -1.83 -15.83 9.45
C GLY A 49 -2.90 -14.77 9.19
N ARG A 50 -2.61 -13.77 8.34
CA ARG A 50 -3.58 -12.73 7.95
C ARG A 50 -4.18 -13.09 6.59
N ASN A 51 -5.50 -13.03 6.52
CA ASN A 51 -6.27 -13.45 5.34
C ASN A 51 -6.91 -12.28 4.61
N VAL A 52 -6.94 -11.10 5.25
CA VAL A 52 -7.50 -9.85 4.72
C VAL A 52 -6.51 -8.75 5.06
N ILE A 53 -6.23 -7.88 4.11
CA ILE A 53 -5.33 -6.73 4.25
C ILE A 53 -6.16 -5.47 4.13
N PHE A 54 -5.98 -4.51 5.04
CA PHE A 54 -6.59 -3.19 4.94
C PHE A 54 -5.70 -2.26 4.12
N ALA A 55 -5.64 -2.53 2.81
CA ALA A 55 -4.88 -1.79 1.82
C ALA A 55 -5.56 -1.94 0.44
N PRO A 56 -5.25 -1.06 -0.53
CA PRO A 56 -4.47 0.18 -0.40
C PRO A 56 -5.33 1.40 0.00
N THR A 57 -4.70 2.46 0.49
CA THR A 57 -5.39 3.73 0.75
C THR A 57 -5.49 4.54 -0.56
N ILE A 58 -6.68 4.57 -1.15
CA ILE A 58 -6.96 5.18 -2.47
C ILE A 58 -7.53 6.61 -2.42
N LYS A 59 -7.38 7.30 -1.29
CA LYS A 59 -7.89 8.66 -1.15
C LYS A 59 -7.12 9.63 -2.04
N ILE A 60 -7.85 10.50 -2.73
CA ILE A 60 -7.26 11.58 -3.51
C ILE A 60 -6.62 12.60 -2.57
N VAL A 61 -5.33 12.86 -2.77
CA VAL A 61 -4.57 13.85 -2.01
C VAL A 61 -4.96 15.26 -2.49
N ARG A 62 -6.10 15.74 -1.99
CA ARG A 62 -6.66 17.06 -2.33
C ARG A 62 -5.87 18.21 -1.71
N ASN A 63 -5.39 18.02 -0.48
CA ASN A 63 -4.64 19.01 0.26
C ASN A 63 -3.29 18.40 0.69
N PRO A 64 -2.15 19.03 0.38
CA PRO A 64 -0.84 18.53 0.79
C PRO A 64 -0.66 18.44 2.31
N LEU A 65 -1.45 19.19 3.10
CA LEU A 65 -1.41 19.15 4.57
C LEU A 65 -2.18 17.97 5.17
N TRP A 66 -2.79 17.12 4.35
CA TRP A 66 -3.55 15.98 4.85
C TRP A 66 -2.60 14.93 5.46
N GLY A 67 -2.71 14.67 6.77
CA GLY A 67 -1.75 13.84 7.51
C GLY A 67 -1.60 12.38 7.05
N ARG A 68 -2.56 11.86 6.28
CA ARG A 68 -2.52 10.53 5.67
C ARG A 68 -2.12 10.55 4.19
N ALA A 69 -1.59 11.67 3.69
CA ALA A 69 -1.14 11.79 2.31
C ALA A 69 -0.01 10.80 1.97
N ARG A 70 0.87 10.48 2.95
CA ARG A 70 2.00 9.55 2.78
C ARG A 70 1.58 8.12 2.43
N GLU A 71 0.48 7.66 3.01
CA GLU A 71 -0.08 6.32 2.75
C GLU A 71 -1.06 6.32 1.57
N SER A 72 -1.33 7.49 0.99
CA SER A 72 -2.21 7.63 -0.17
C SER A 72 -1.41 7.67 -1.46
N MET A 73 -2.11 7.46 -2.57
CA MET A 73 -1.52 7.35 -3.90
C MET A 73 -1.20 8.74 -4.49
N SER A 74 -2.19 9.42 -5.06
CA SER A 74 -1.94 10.67 -5.78
C SER A 74 -3.08 11.68 -5.61
N LYS A 75 -2.84 12.91 -6.06
CA LYS A 75 -3.89 13.90 -6.34
C LYS A 75 -4.66 13.58 -7.63
N ASP A 76 -4.06 12.78 -8.51
CA ASP A 76 -4.62 12.44 -9.82
C ASP A 76 -5.42 11.13 -9.76
N PRO A 77 -6.71 11.14 -10.11
CA PRO A 77 -7.56 9.95 -10.02
C PRO A 77 -7.20 8.89 -11.07
N PHE A 78 -6.71 9.29 -12.24
CA PHE A 78 -6.34 8.35 -13.31
C PHE A 78 -5.11 7.52 -12.90
N LEU A 79 -4.05 8.19 -12.44
CA LEU A 79 -2.84 7.56 -11.93
C LEU A 79 -3.14 6.70 -10.70
N THR A 80 -3.98 7.20 -9.78
CA THR A 80 -4.40 6.42 -8.60
C THR A 80 -5.12 5.13 -9.01
N SER A 81 -6.02 5.20 -10.00
CA SER A 81 -6.71 4.02 -10.53
C SER A 81 -5.75 3.04 -11.20
N ARG A 82 -4.87 3.54 -12.09
CA ARG A 82 -3.90 2.71 -12.81
C ARG A 82 -2.98 1.94 -11.88
N MET A 83 -2.41 2.64 -10.90
CA MET A 83 -1.49 2.01 -9.95
C MET A 83 -2.22 1.05 -9.01
N THR A 84 -3.46 1.32 -8.63
CA THR A 84 -4.17 0.48 -7.65
C THR A 84 -4.74 -0.81 -8.24
N VAL A 85 -5.27 -0.77 -9.47
CA VAL A 85 -5.96 -1.93 -10.06
C VAL A 85 -5.00 -3.09 -10.37
N GLY A 86 -3.70 -2.79 -10.55
CA GLY A 86 -2.68 -3.80 -10.83
C GLY A 86 -2.12 -4.53 -9.61
N VAL A 87 -2.59 -4.21 -8.40
CA VAL A 87 -2.14 -4.79 -7.12
C VAL A 87 -3.01 -5.95 -6.69
#